data_AF-A0A1Y4GRD1-F1
#
_entry.id   AF-A0A1Y4GRD1-F1
#
_cell.length_a   1.000
_cell.length_b   1.000
_cell.length_c   1.000
_cell.angle_alpha   90.00
_cell.angle_beta   90.00
_cell.angle_gamma   90.00
#
_symmetry.space_group_name_H-M   'P 1'
#
loop_
_entity.id
_entity.type
_entity.pdbx_description
1 polymer ?
#
loop_
_entity_poly.entity_id
_entity_poly.type
_entity_poly.pdbx_seq_one_letter_code
_entity_poly.pdbx_strand_id
1 'polypeptide(L)'
;MTGLSQGHISKMCRNGKIPGAILIGNSYAIPLEWADAAVRLKETTVSINEAAELAGVTRGAIMLAAKEGRLVKIQHRITRDSLARYIERRIG
;
A
#
# COMPACT_ATOMS: atom_id res chain seq x y z
N MET A 1 -10.46 4.04 -11.69
CA MET A 1 -9.51 2.91 -11.76
C MET A 1 -8.67 2.91 -10.48
N THR A 2 -8.59 1.79 -9.75
CA THR A 2 -8.00 1.69 -8.40
C THR A 2 -6.46 1.77 -8.33
N GLY A 3 -5.79 1.92 -9.47
CA GLY A 3 -4.33 1.98 -9.55
C GLY A 3 -3.59 0.67 -9.21
N LEU A 4 -4.33 -0.45 -9.05
CA LEU A 4 -3.83 -1.82 -8.90
C LEU A 4 -3.97 -2.58 -10.23
N SER A 5 -3.10 -3.57 -10.48
CA SER A 5 -3.21 -4.39 -11.68
C SER A 5 -4.46 -5.30 -11.62
N GLN A 6 -5.08 -5.54 -12.77
CA GLN A 6 -6.27 -6.40 -12.86
C GLN A 6 -6.01 -7.80 -12.27
N GLY A 7 -4.85 -8.40 -12.55
CA GLY A 7 -4.48 -9.71 -12.00
C GLY A 7 -4.35 -9.71 -10.47
N HIS A 8 -3.84 -8.64 -9.87
CA HIS A 8 -3.77 -8.51 -8.42
C HIS A 8 -5.17 -8.38 -7.82
N ILE A 9 -6.04 -7.57 -8.43
CA ILE A 9 -7.44 -7.41 -8.01
C ILE A 9 -8.18 -8.75 -8.08
N SER A 10 -8.08 -9.48 -9.20
CA SER A 10 -8.71 -10.80 -9.33
C SER A 10 -8.24 -11.79 -8.27
N LYS A 11 -6.94 -11.77 -7.93
CA LYS A 11 -6.39 -12.59 -6.84
C LYS A 11 -6.96 -12.18 -5.47
N MET A 12 -7.13 -10.87 -5.22
CA MET A 12 -7.73 -10.37 -3.99
C MET A 12 -9.20 -10.78 -3.86
N CYS A 13 -9.98 -10.73 -4.95
CA CYS A 13 -11.37 -11.21 -4.96
C CYS A 13 -11.44 -12.71 -4.65
N ARG A 14 -10.65 -13.55 -5.33
CA ARG A 14 -10.62 -15.01 -5.08
C ARG A 14 -10.26 -15.36 -3.65
N ASN A 15 -9.36 -14.58 -3.04
CA ASN A 15 -8.88 -14.84 -1.67
C ASN A 15 -9.77 -14.16 -0.60
N GLY A 16 -10.93 -13.61 -0.96
CA GLY A 16 -11.85 -12.95 -0.02
C GLY A 16 -11.30 -11.67 0.62
N LYS A 17 -10.27 -11.05 0.05
CA LYS A 17 -9.64 -9.82 0.58
C LYS A 17 -10.40 -8.54 0.17
N ILE A 18 -11.39 -8.65 -0.70
CA ILE A 18 -12.30 -7.58 -1.09
C ILE A 18 -13.69 -7.99 -0.60
N PRO A 19 -14.12 -7.53 0.60
CA PRO A 19 -15.46 -7.78 1.11
C PRO A 19 -16.50 -7.28 0.10
N GLY A 20 -17.56 -8.06 -0.13
CA GLY A 20 -18.62 -7.71 -1.08
C GLY A 20 -18.27 -7.90 -2.55
N ALA A 21 -17.09 -8.43 -2.89
CA ALA A 21 -16.77 -8.79 -4.26
C ALA A 21 -17.59 -10.02 -4.72
N ILE A 22 -18.24 -9.91 -5.88
CA ILE A 22 -19.06 -10.98 -6.47
C ILE A 22 -18.51 -11.33 -7.85
N LEU A 23 -18.39 -12.62 -8.15
CA LEU A 23 -18.08 -13.10 -9.49
C LEU A 23 -19.36 -13.18 -10.32
N ILE A 24 -19.43 -12.40 -11.40
CA ILE A 24 -20.54 -12.38 -12.35
C ILE A 24 -20.00 -12.84 -13.70
N GLY A 25 -20.30 -14.08 -14.08
CA GLY A 25 -19.68 -14.72 -15.25
C GLY A 25 -18.16 -14.82 -15.07
N ASN A 26 -17.40 -14.13 -15.91
CA ASN A 26 -15.93 -14.08 -15.85
C ASN A 26 -15.37 -12.78 -15.25
N SER A 27 -16.23 -11.92 -14.70
CA SER A 27 -15.87 -10.59 -14.21
C SER A 27 -16.18 -10.44 -12.72
N TYR A 28 -15.32 -9.75 -11.98
CA TYR A 28 -15.59 -9.40 -10.58
C TYR A 28 -16.29 -8.05 -10.50
N ALA A 29 -17.49 -8.02 -9.91
CA ALA A 29 -18.11 -6.81 -9.40
C ALA A 29 -17.47 -6.48 -8.04
N ILE A 30 -16.93 -5.27 -7.90
CA ILE A 30 -16.23 -4.80 -6.70
C ILE A 30 -17.01 -3.59 -6.15
N PRO A 31 -17.25 -3.51 -4.84
CA PRO A 31 -17.92 -2.36 -4.26
C PRO A 31 -17.14 -1.05 -4.49
N LEU A 32 -17.88 0.02 -4.79
CA LEU A 32 -17.28 1.31 -5.14
C LEU A 32 -16.53 1.92 -3.94
N GLU A 33 -17.10 1.80 -2.74
CA GLU A 33 -16.50 2.28 -1.50
C GLU A 33 -15.13 1.64 -1.22
N TRP A 34 -14.98 0.36 -1.57
CA TRP A 34 -13.70 -0.34 -1.44
C TRP A 34 -12.70 0.19 -2.47
N ALA A 35 -13.15 0.41 -3.70
CA ALA A 35 -12.32 0.95 -4.78
C ALA A 35 -11.79 2.35 -4.42
N ASP A 36 -12.65 3.23 -3.88
CA ASP A 36 -12.27 4.57 -3.46
C ASP A 36 -11.29 4.55 -2.28
N ALA A 37 -11.51 3.68 -1.29
CA ALA A 37 -10.58 3.49 -0.19
C ALA A 37 -9.20 3.03 -0.69
N ALA A 38 -9.16 2.12 -1.67
CA ALA A 38 -7.91 1.65 -2.26
C ALA A 38 -7.15 2.76 -3.00
N VAL A 39 -7.85 3.66 -3.70
CA VAL A 39 -7.25 4.84 -4.35
C VAL A 39 -6.66 5.77 -3.30
N ARG A 40 -7.43 6.16 -2.29
CA ARG A 40 -6.97 7.06 -1.22
C ARG A 40 -5.77 6.48 -0.47
N LEU A 41 -5.76 5.17 -0.22
CA LEU A 41 -4.63 4.50 0.40
C LEU A 41 -3.37 4.61 -0.48
N LYS A 42 -3.49 4.45 -1.80
CA LYS A 42 -2.36 4.57 -2.72
C LYS A 42 -1.81 6.00 -2.78
N GLU A 43 -2.66 7.01 -2.68
CA GLU A 43 -2.23 8.42 -2.65
C GLU A 43 -1.44 8.74 -1.38
N THR A 44 -1.90 8.25 -0.23
CA THR A 44 -1.33 8.54 1.09
C THR A 44 -0.18 7.62 1.52
N THR A 45 0.06 6.53 0.78
CA THR A 45 1.08 5.53 1.13
C THR A 45 1.94 5.13 -0.05
N VAL A 46 3.19 4.77 0.22
CA VAL A 46 4.16 4.25 -0.75
C VAL A 46 4.50 2.80 -0.43
N SER A 47 4.89 2.04 -1.43
CA SER A 47 5.43 0.69 -1.23
C SER A 47 6.77 0.75 -0.49
N ILE A 48 7.20 -0.37 0.08
CA ILE A 48 8.52 -0.47 0.73
C ILE A 48 9.65 -0.15 -0.26
N ASN A 49 9.50 -0.51 -1.54
CA ASN A 49 10.50 -0.24 -2.57
C ASN A 49 10.60 1.26 -2.86
N GLU A 50 9.46 1.89 -3.15
CA GLU A 50 9.38 3.34 -3.36
C GLU A 50 9.89 4.10 -2.13
N ALA A 51 9.54 3.65 -0.92
CA ALA A 51 10.04 4.25 0.32
C ALA A 51 11.57 4.16 0.45
N ALA A 52 12.15 3.02 0.07
CA ALA A 52 13.58 2.79 0.11
C ALA A 52 14.31 3.69 -0.89
N GLU A 53 13.78 3.83 -2.11
CA GLU A 53 14.28 4.75 -3.14
C GLU A 53 14.21 6.20 -2.68
N LEU A 54 13.06 6.65 -2.17
CA LEU A 54 12.86 8.03 -1.68
C LEU A 54 13.78 8.37 -0.50
N ALA A 55 14.03 7.42 0.40
CA ALA A 55 14.89 7.63 1.56
C ALA A 55 16.38 7.35 1.29
N GLY A 56 16.74 6.89 0.09
CA GLY A 56 18.12 6.52 -0.25
C GLY A 56 18.66 5.39 0.62
N VAL A 57 17.84 4.39 0.95
CA VAL A 57 18.23 3.25 1.81
C VAL A 57 17.85 1.91 1.20
N THR A 58 18.30 0.84 1.85
CA THR A 58 17.88 -0.52 1.48
C THR A 58 16.44 -0.78 1.94
N ARG A 59 15.75 -1.68 1.24
CA ARG A 59 14.44 -2.20 1.68
C ARG A 59 14.49 -2.76 3.10
N GLY A 60 15.59 -3.42 3.45
CA GLY A 60 15.81 -3.97 4.79
C GLY A 60 15.80 -2.89 5.87
N ALA A 61 16.41 -1.73 5.61
CA ALA A 61 16.38 -0.58 6.52
C ALA A 61 14.96 -0.04 6.72
N ILE A 62 14.16 0.07 5.65
CA ILE A 62 12.74 0.47 5.75
C ILE A 62 11.94 -0.56 6.56
N MET A 63 12.14 -1.86 6.31
CA MET A 63 11.46 -2.91 7.06
C MET A 63 11.82 -2.91 8.53
N LEU A 64 13.11 -2.71 8.86
CA LEU A 64 13.58 -2.59 10.22
C LEU A 64 12.99 -1.35 10.91
N ALA A 65 13.04 -0.18 10.25
CA ALA A 65 12.46 1.05 10.77
C ALA A 65 10.94 0.94 11.01
N ALA A 66 10.22 0.23 10.13
CA ALA A 66 8.80 -0.07 10.35
C ALA A 66 8.58 -1.03 11.52
N LYS A 67 9.43 -2.06 11.67
CA LYS A 67 9.37 -3.00 12.81
C LYS A 67 9.68 -2.32 14.14
N GLU A 68 10.59 -1.35 14.14
CA GLU A 68 10.97 -0.56 15.31
C GLU A 68 9.99 0.59 15.62
N GLY A 69 8.91 0.73 14.84
CA GLY A 69 7.91 1.79 15.04
C GLY A 69 8.35 3.18 14.59
N ARG A 70 9.48 3.32 13.90
CA ARG A 70 9.97 4.59 13.33
C ARG A 70 9.21 4.98 12.06
N LEU A 71 8.62 4.02 11.37
CA LEU A 71 7.75 4.23 10.20
C LEU A 71 6.36 3.67 10.48
N VAL A 72 5.33 4.40 10.05
CA VAL A 72 3.94 3.95 10.17
C VAL A 72 3.58 3.15 8.92
N LYS A 73 3.16 1.91 9.15
CA LYS A 73 2.82 0.94 8.10
C LYS A 73 1.32 0.65 8.10
N ILE A 74 0.70 0.74 6.93
CA ILE A 74 -0.66 0.30 6.68
C ILE A 74 -0.61 -0.87 5.71
N GLN A 75 -1.05 -2.05 6.15
CA GLN A 75 -0.96 -3.31 5.40
C GLN A 75 0.48 -3.64 4.96
N HIS A 76 0.85 -3.38 3.70
CA HIS A 76 2.19 -3.62 3.15
C HIS A 76 2.85 -2.33 2.63
N ARG A 77 2.32 -1.17 3.01
CA ARG A 77 2.73 0.16 2.53
C ARG A 77 3.11 1.05 3.70
N ILE A 78 3.99 2.00 3.45
CA ILE A 78 4.47 3.00 4.42
C ILE A 78 3.72 4.30 4.16
N THR A 79 3.24 4.95 5.22
CA THR A 79 2.58 6.26 5.07
C THR A 79 3.59 7.32 4.65
N ARG A 80 3.21 8.18 3.71
CA ARG A 80 4.09 9.26 3.20
C ARG A 80 4.55 10.18 4.33
N ASP A 81 3.64 10.54 5.24
CA ASP A 81 3.95 11.42 6.37
C ASP A 81 5.02 10.84 7.29
N SER A 82 4.91 9.56 7.63
CA SER A 82 5.94 8.90 8.46
C SER A 82 7.28 8.80 7.75
N LEU A 83 7.27 8.60 6.43
CA LEU A 83 8.48 8.52 5.62
C LEU A 83 9.16 9.90 5.52
N ALA A 84 8.41 10.98 5.32
CA ALA A 84 8.94 12.33 5.28
C ALA A 84 9.67 12.67 6.58
N ARG A 85 9.04 12.42 7.74
CA ARG A 85 9.67 12.61 9.07
C ARG A 85 10.90 11.74 9.27
N TYR A 86 10.89 10.51 8.74
CA TYR A 86 12.05 9.62 8.82
C TYR A 86 13.23 10.13 7.99
N ILE A 87 12.97 10.69 6.81
CA ILE A 87 13.99 11.29 5.93
C ILE A 87 14.56 12.56 6.57
N GLU A 88 13.70 13.45 7.08
CA GLU A 88 14.11 14.69 7.74
C GLU A 88 15.05 14.42 8.92
N ARG A 89 14.72 13.46 9.79
CA ARG A 89 15.55 13.06 10.93
C ARG A 89 16.90 12.45 10.57
N ARG A 90 17.11 12.03 9.32
CA ARG A 90 18.39 11.46 8.86
C ARG A 90 19.29 12.49 8.18
N ILE A 91 18.73 13.60 7.71
CA ILE A 91 19.46 14.68 7.04
C ILE A 91 19.79 15.81 8.02
N GLY A 92 18.97 15.99 9.06
CA GLY A 92 19.21 16.94 10.15
C GLY A 92 20.16 16.46 11.23
#